data_AF-A0A843RK98-F1
#
_entry.id   AF-A0A843RK98-F1
#
_cell.length_a   1.000
_cell.length_b   1.000
_cell.length_c   1.000
_cell.angle_alpha   90.00
_cell.angle_beta   90.00
_cell.angle_gamma   90.00
#
_symmetry.space_group_name_H-M   'P 1'
#
loop_
_entity.id
_entity.type
_entity.pdbx_description
1 polymer ?
#
loop_
_entity_poly.entity_id
_entity_poly.type
_entity_poly.pdbx_seq_one_letter_code
_entity_poly.pdbx_strand_id
1 'polypeptide(L)' 'MQQRIADFGLRVGQRYQEMRKAARQWEVESYYTDSRAVPHVCLRDILDPSRRVTLVRSALMDRSRFRPLEVRLRRSM' A
#
# COMPACT_ATOMS: atom_id res chain seq x y z
N MET A 1 21.33 -0.14 7.17
CA MET A 1 20.08 -0.65 6.56
C MET A 1 18.94 -0.42 7.56
N GLN A 2 18.27 0.73 7.48
CA GLN A 2 17.37 1.20 8.53
C GLN A 2 15.97 0.59 8.33
N GLN A 3 15.79 -0.66 8.75
CA GLN A 3 14.47 -1.25 8.97
C GLN A 3 13.90 -0.69 10.27
N ARG A 4 13.51 0.59 10.28
CA ARG A 4 12.76 1.18 11.39
C ARG A 4 11.38 1.52 10.86
N ILE A 5 10.45 0.64 11.18
CA ILE A 5 9.03 0.92 11.46
C ILE A 5 8.53 2.19 10.76
N ALA A 6 7.79 2.02 9.66
CA ALA A 6 6.94 3.10 9.18
C ALA A 6 5.95 3.42 10.31
N ASP A 7 6.23 4.51 11.03
CA ASP A 7 5.63 4.99 12.29
C ASP A 7 4.13 5.34 12.20
N PHE A 8 3.41 4.74 11.25
CA PHE A 8 2.08 5.22 10.84
C PHE A 8 1.16 4.13 10.28
N GLY A 9 1.41 2.87 10.59
CA GLY A 9 0.46 1.78 10.30
C GLY A 9 0.43 1.26 8.86
N LEU A 10 1.35 1.70 7.99
CA LEU A 10 1.58 1.09 6.67
C LEU A 10 2.60 -0.04 6.76
N ARG A 11 2.28 -1.21 6.20
CA ARG A 11 3.18 -2.37 6.17
C ARG A 11 3.27 -2.93 4.75
N VAL A 12 4.44 -3.43 4.38
CA VAL A 12 4.58 -4.27 3.17
C VAL A 12 3.64 -5.47 3.32
N GLY A 13 2.98 -5.85 2.22
CA GLY A 13 1.95 -6.88 2.20
C GLY A 13 0.56 -6.40 2.62
N GLN A 14 0.40 -5.17 3.11
CA GLN A 14 -0.92 -4.61 3.40
C GLN A 14 -1.68 -4.35 2.11
N ARG A 15 -2.99 -4.60 2.13
CA ARG A 15 -3.85 -4.55 0.95
C ARG A 15 -4.82 -3.39 1.00
N TYR A 16 -5.09 -2.82 -0.15
CA TYR A 16 -5.99 -1.69 -0.35
C TYR A 16 -6.87 -1.92 -1.56
N GLN A 17 -8.14 -1.54 -1.46
CA GLN A 17 -9.06 -1.50 -2.58
C GLN A 17 -9.19 -0.06 -3.11
N GLU A 18 -8.95 0.15 -4.40
CA GLU A 18 -9.21 1.44 -5.04
C GLU A 18 -10.71 1.58 -5.35
N MET A 19 -11.34 2.59 -4.76
CA MET A 19 -12.80 2.79 -4.82
C MET A 19 -13.27 3.38 -6.16
N ARG A 20 -12.42 4.16 -6.84
CA ARG A 20 -12.78 4.89 -8.08
C ARG A 20 -12.54 4.10 -9.37
N LYS A 21 -11.72 3.05 -9.33
CA LYS A 21 -11.37 2.23 -10.49
C LYS A 21 -11.73 0.78 -10.21
N ALA A 22 -12.67 0.23 -11.00
CA ALA A 22 -13.01 -1.19 -11.15
C ALA A 22 -12.45 -2.10 -10.04
N ALA A 23 -12.94 -1.95 -8.80
CA ALA A 23 -12.61 -2.75 -7.61
C ALA A 23 -11.16 -3.29 -7.51
N ARG A 24 -10.15 -2.54 -7.99
CA ARG A 24 -8.77 -3.05 -8.05
C ARG A 24 -8.21 -3.18 -6.65
N GLN A 25 -7.50 -4.28 -6.42
CA GLN A 25 -6.81 -4.50 -5.17
C GLN A 25 -5.31 -4.36 -5.38
N TRP A 26 -4.71 -3.64 -4.45
CA TRP A 26 -3.33 -3.27 -4.45
C TRP A 26 -2.68 -3.79 -3.19
N GLU A 27 -1.47 -4.31 -3.31
CA GLU A 27 -0.63 -4.74 -2.19
C GLU A 27 0.58 -3.81 -2.09
N VAL A 28 0.91 -3.37 -0.87
CA VAL A 28 2.11 -2.57 -0.63
C VAL A 28 3.34 -3.42 -0.87
N GLU A 29 4.13 -3.08 -1.89
CA GLU A 29 5.37 -3.78 -2.26
C GLU A 29 6.58 -3.17 -1.54
N SER A 30 6.67 -1.84 -1.53
CA SER A 30 7.78 -1.12 -0.89
C SER A 30 7.40 0.32 -0.56
N TYR A 31 8.26 0.98 0.21
CA TYR A 31 8.15 2.40 0.53
C TYR A 31 9.55 3.02 0.47
N TYR A 32 9.61 4.28 0.08
CA TYR A 32 10.85 5.03 0.04
C TYR A 32 10.56 6.52 0.24
N THR A 33 11.58 7.27 0.61
CA THR A 33 11.53 8.73 0.66
C THR A 33 12.39 9.27 -0.47
N ASP A 34 11.85 10.18 -1.26
CA ASP A 34 12.60 10.79 -2.35
C ASP A 34 13.61 11.85 -1.87
N SER A 35 14.36 12.45 -2.79
CA SER A 35 15.34 13.51 -2.49
C SER A 35 14.74 14.78 -1.91
N ARG A 36 13.41 14.96 -1.98
CA ARG A 36 12.66 16.09 -1.42
C ARG A 36 12.03 15.77 -0.08
N ALA A 37 12.44 14.68 0.56
CA ALA A 37 11.88 14.18 1.82
C ALA A 37 10.38 13.81 1.74
N VAL A 38 9.85 13.52 0.55
CA VAL A 38 8.44 13.11 0.39
C VAL A 38 8.32 11.59 0.50
N PRO A 39 7.46 11.05 1.39
CA PRO A 39 7.26 9.62 1.51
C PRO A 39 6.36 9.08 0.39
N HIS A 40 6.86 8.06 -0.30
CA HIS A 40 6.17 7.34 -1.38
C HIS A 40 5.93 5.89 -1.02
N VAL A 41 4.93 5.30 -1.66
CA VAL A 41 4.56 3.90 -1.55
C VAL A 41 4.40 3.30 -2.95
N CYS A 42 5.04 2.16 -3.15
CA CYS A 42 4.87 1.35 -4.35
C CYS A 42 3.83 0.28 -4.08
N LEU A 43 2.83 0.23 -4.94
CA LEU A 43 1.74 -0.73 -4.90
C LEU A 43 1.83 -1.66 -6.10
N ARG A 44 1.58 -2.94 -5.86
CA ARG A 44 1.49 -3.97 -6.89
C ARG A 44 0.03 -4.42 -7.01
N ASP A 45 -0.47 -4.54 -8.24
CA ASP A 45 -1.81 -5.06 -8.47
C ASP A 45 -1.84 -6.56 -8.10
N ILE A 46 -2.85 -6.98 -7.35
CA ILE A 46 -2.97 -8.38 -6.88
C ILE A 46 -3.32 -9.32 -8.03
N LEU A 47 -4.11 -8.86 -9.01
CA LEU A 47 -4.56 -9.66 -10.13
C LEU A 47 -3.57 -9.62 -11.30
N ASP A 48 -2.79 -8.55 -11.40
CA ASP A 48 -1.76 -8.37 -12.43
C ASP A 48 -0.41 -7.90 -11.82
N PRO A 49 0.44 -8.83 -11.34
CA PRO A 49 1.71 -8.49 -10.70
C PRO A 49 2.72 -7.74 -11.57
N SER A 50 2.51 -7.67 -12.88
CA SER A 50 3.33 -6.84 -13.78
C SER A 50 3.06 -5.35 -13.55
N ARG A 51 1.83 -5.02 -13.11
CA ARG A 51 1.37 -3.66 -12.90
C ARG A 51 1.76 -3.14 -11.51
N ARG A 52 2.54 -2.07 -11.52
CA ARG A 52 2.94 -1.31 -10.33
C ARG A 52 2.50 0.14 -10.46
N VAL A 53 2.17 0.75 -9.34
CA VAL A 53 1.93 2.20 -9.25
C VAL A 53 2.65 2.75 -8.04
N THR A 54 3.22 3.93 -8.20
CA THR A 54 3.84 4.67 -7.11
C THR A 54 2.99 5.88 -6.79
N LEU A 55 2.69 6.07 -5.51
CA LEU A 55 1.88 7.17 -5.01
C LEU A 55 2.61 7.85 -3.85
N VAL A 56 2.36 9.14 -3.69
CA VAL A 56 2.65 9.79 -2.41
C VAL A 56 1.83 9.11 -1.32
N ARG A 57 2.45 8.92 -0.16
CA ARG A 57 1.83 8.19 0.95
C ARG A 57 0.49 8.79 1.38
N SER A 58 0.37 10.12 1.38
CA SER A 58 -0.88 10.81 1.71
C SER A 58 -2.04 10.44 0.78
N ALA A 59 -1.76 10.17 -0.51
CA ALA A 59 -2.78 9.73 -1.46
C ALA A 59 -3.28 8.32 -1.19
N LEU A 60 -2.44 7.42 -0.65
CA LEU A 60 -2.88 6.08 -0.23
C LEU A 60 -3.72 6.13 1.06
N MET A 61 -3.46 7.11 1.93
CA MET A 61 -4.21 7.31 3.17
C MET A 61 -5.57 7.99 2.96
N ASP A 62 -5.84 8.52 1.76
CA ASP A 62 -7.14 9.08 1.41
C ASP A 62 -8.20 7.98 1.30
N ARG A 63 -9.04 7.90 2.35
CA ARG A 63 -10.12 6.91 2.48
C ARG A 63 -11.25 7.09 1.47
N SER A 64 -11.34 8.24 0.80
CA SER A 64 -12.28 8.44 -0.31
C SER A 64 -11.84 7.70 -1.57
N ARG A 65 -10.56 7.33 -1.65
CA ARG A 65 -9.94 6.70 -2.82
C ARG A 65 -9.47 5.28 -2.54
N PHE A 66 -8.87 5.03 -1.39
CA PHE A 66 -8.36 3.71 -1.02
C PHE A 66 -8.94 3.25 0.31
N ARG A 67 -9.50 2.04 0.30
CA ARG A 67 -9.99 1.38 1.50
C ARG A 67 -9.01 0.28 1.92
N PRO A 68 -8.47 0.28 3.15
CA PRO A 68 -7.66 -0.83 3.62
C PRO A 68 -8.51 -2.10 3.66
N LEU A 69 -7.96 -3.20 3.17
CA LEU A 69 -8.55 -4.52 3.28
C LEU A 69 -7.91 -5.21 4.48
N GLU A 70 -8.73 -5.62 5.45
CA GLU A 70 -8.25 -6.43 6.56
C GLU A 70 -7.78 -7.78 6.01
N VAL A 71 -6.47 -8.01 6.07
CA VAL A 71 -5.93 -9.36 5.91
C VAL A 71 -6.23 -10.09 7.21
N ARG A 72 -7.41 -10.73 7.29
CA ARG A 72 -7.66 -11.75 8.31
C ARG A 72 -6.68 -12.89 8.07
N LEU A 73 -5.50 -12.80 8.69
CA LEU A 73 -4.66 -13.97 8.90
C LEU A 73 -5.51 -14.95 9.69
N ARG A 74 -6.07 -15.97 9.00
CA ARG A 74 -6.55 -17.17 9.66
C ARG A 74 -5.35 -17.69 10.45
N ARG A 75 -5.34 -17.45 11.77
CA ARG A 75 -4.53 -18.25 12.68
C ARG A 75 -5.05 -19.67 12.50
N SER A 76 -4.28 -20.51 11.81
CA SER A 76 -4.46 -21.96 11.92
C SER A 76 -4.28 -22.31 13.39
N MET A 77 -5.21 -23.13 13.89
CA MET A 77 -5.35 -23.60 15.26
C MET A 77 -4.05 -24.18 15.83
#